data_AF-A0A1V4UWF7-F1
#
_entry.id   AF-A0A1V4UWF7-F1
#
_cell.length_a   1.000
_cell.length_b   1.000
_cell.length_c   1.000
_cell.angle_alpha   90.00
_cell.angle_beta   90.00
_cell.angle_gamma   90.00
#
_symmetry.space_group_name_H-M   'P 1'
#
loop_
_entity.id
_entity.type
_entity.pdbx_description
1 polymer ?
#
loop_
_entity_poly.entity_id
_entity_poly.type
_entity_poly.pdbx_seq_one_letter_code
_entity_poly.pdbx_strand_id
1 'polypeptide(L)'
;MNASGLVIMLILISSCYPSSAATLNVCAEGCPYSRINEAIFSASPGDTVLVSSGTYREVVEIHENVSLQGQDSGQGRPVIQAADGLRPAVMIRASGASLDGFSIANAGGIGVVVEGDGNTVRGNGISSSRLGLAAAGQNHRITGNVLRGNDLGLLLEGEGSLVRGNLLAENGQSLLIRFGGEHTVESNLVEYSRDVGVALVEGGGNLLINNTIVRNRDGLVLMSSGNLVVGNDLSNNSNQSAFDSGSNRWDDGSLGNHYVVSGSTYAVPGGENVDRHPWTVRQAGSQLVDALKAAELIRSGVVPIDVRTGQEYHLGHLPSAKNIDIMAPDFVSRAGQLDREGRYLVYCRTGQRSLQADAILQELGFSSIYLMVGGIFEWDSEGLPLAS
;
A
#
# COMPACT_ATOMS: atom_id res chain seq x y z
N MET A 1 12.67 -76.80 -17.78
CA MET A 1 13.66 -75.75 -17.49
C MET A 1 13.01 -74.43 -17.88
N ASN A 2 12.34 -73.75 -16.94
CA ASN A 2 11.67 -72.48 -17.20
C ASN A 2 12.44 -71.38 -16.47
N ALA A 3 13.09 -70.52 -17.24
CA ALA A 3 13.77 -69.34 -16.74
C ALA A 3 12.73 -68.28 -16.36
N SER A 4 12.70 -67.90 -15.08
CA SER A 4 11.91 -66.75 -14.61
C SER A 4 12.79 -65.51 -14.74
N GLY A 5 12.45 -64.62 -15.67
CA GLY A 5 13.12 -63.35 -15.89
C GLY A 5 12.76 -62.35 -14.79
N LEU A 6 13.78 -61.83 -14.11
CA LEU A 6 13.68 -60.76 -13.13
C LEU A 6 13.56 -59.42 -13.88
N VAL A 7 12.40 -58.76 -13.80
CA VAL A 7 12.21 -57.39 -14.32
C VAL A 7 12.76 -56.42 -13.27
N ILE A 8 13.90 -55.79 -13.57
CA ILE A 8 14.45 -54.70 -12.76
C ILE A 8 13.71 -53.41 -13.16
N MET A 9 12.79 -52.97 -12.30
CA MET A 9 12.12 -51.68 -12.42
C MET A 9 13.11 -50.59 -11.99
N LEU A 10 13.69 -49.87 -12.96
CA LEU A 10 14.47 -48.67 -12.69
C LEU A 10 13.52 -47.58 -12.17
N ILE A 11 13.53 -47.35 -10.86
CA ILE A 11 12.93 -46.16 -10.24
C ILE A 11 13.88 -45.00 -10.56
N LEU A 12 13.52 -44.18 -11.54
CA LEU A 12 14.10 -42.85 -11.74
C LEU A 12 13.73 -42.01 -10.51
N ILE A 13 14.64 -41.96 -9.54
CA ILE A 13 14.59 -40.98 -8.45
C ILE A 13 14.86 -39.63 -9.12
N SER A 14 13.79 -38.93 -9.51
CA SER A 14 13.86 -37.52 -9.85
C SER A 14 14.38 -36.81 -8.62
N SER A 15 15.65 -36.42 -8.68
CA SER A 15 16.28 -35.60 -7.66
C SER A 15 15.60 -34.23 -7.76
N CYS A 16 14.56 -34.05 -6.95
CA CYS A 16 13.97 -32.75 -6.70
C CYS A 16 15.01 -31.94 -5.92
N TYR A 17 15.95 -31.34 -6.66
CA TYR A 17 16.78 -30.29 -6.09
C TYR A 17 15.84 -29.15 -5.72
N PRO A 18 15.95 -28.58 -4.51
CA PRO A 18 15.29 -27.31 -4.23
C PRO A 18 15.86 -26.29 -5.21
N SER A 19 15.09 -25.95 -6.25
CA SER A 19 15.42 -24.83 -7.12
C SER A 19 15.30 -23.59 -6.27
N SER A 20 16.44 -23.06 -5.81
CA SER A 20 16.46 -21.72 -5.24
C SER A 20 15.97 -20.75 -6.31
N ALA A 21 15.01 -19.88 -5.95
CA ALA A 21 14.58 -18.80 -6.82
C ALA A 21 15.80 -18.01 -7.33
N ALA A 22 15.91 -17.85 -8.64
CA ALA A 22 16.98 -17.10 -9.27
C ALA A 22 16.69 -15.58 -9.18
N THR A 23 17.74 -14.77 -9.35
CA THR A 23 17.59 -13.31 -9.53
C THR A 23 18.10 -12.92 -10.91
N LEU A 24 17.21 -12.36 -11.72
CA LEU A 24 17.49 -11.89 -13.07
C LEU A 24 17.61 -10.36 -13.03
N ASN A 25 18.82 -9.84 -13.28
CA ASN A 25 19.11 -8.41 -13.19
C ASN A 25 18.80 -7.69 -14.50
N VAL A 26 18.09 -6.58 -14.40
CA VAL A 26 17.73 -5.69 -15.51
C VAL A 26 18.31 -4.30 -15.24
N CYS A 27 19.11 -3.78 -16.17
CA CYS A 27 19.60 -2.39 -16.14
C CYS A 27 19.88 -1.87 -17.54
N ALA A 28 20.04 -0.55 -17.69
CA ALA A 28 20.23 0.09 -19.00
C ALA A 28 21.48 -0.44 -19.73
N GLU A 29 22.58 -0.69 -19.00
CA GLU A 29 23.83 -1.19 -19.55
C GLU A 29 24.54 -2.12 -18.56
N GLY A 30 25.19 -3.17 -19.07
CA GLY A 30 26.03 -4.08 -18.28
C GLY A 30 25.30 -5.21 -17.54
N CYS A 31 23.97 -5.23 -17.52
CA CYS A 31 23.18 -6.36 -17.02
C CYS A 31 22.92 -7.42 -18.10
N PRO A 32 22.62 -8.67 -17.69
CA PRO A 32 22.20 -9.73 -18.62
C PRO A 32 20.97 -9.36 -19.44
N TYR A 33 20.09 -8.53 -18.90
CA TYR A 33 18.88 -8.04 -19.55
C TYR A 33 18.85 -6.52 -19.57
N SER A 34 18.42 -5.95 -20.70
CA SER A 34 18.19 -4.50 -20.85
C SER A 34 16.70 -4.14 -20.87
N ARG A 35 15.82 -5.14 -21.01
CA ARG A 35 14.35 -5.01 -21.02
C ARG A 35 13.74 -5.85 -19.93
N ILE A 36 12.67 -5.35 -19.32
CA ILE A 36 11.97 -6.02 -18.23
C ILE A 36 11.30 -7.29 -18.77
N ASN A 37 10.60 -7.21 -19.90
CA ASN A 37 9.89 -8.36 -20.47
C ASN A 37 10.83 -9.50 -20.89
N GLU A 38 12.07 -9.21 -21.31
CA GLU A 38 13.05 -10.25 -21.65
C GLU A 38 13.47 -11.06 -20.42
N ALA A 39 13.66 -10.38 -19.28
CA ALA A 39 13.94 -11.04 -18.01
C ALA A 39 12.74 -11.84 -17.51
N ILE A 40 11.52 -11.27 -17.57
CA ILE A 40 10.29 -11.99 -17.19
C ILE A 40 10.12 -13.25 -18.04
N PHE A 41 10.31 -13.16 -19.36
CA PHE A 41 10.18 -14.32 -20.26
C PHE A 41 11.23 -15.41 -19.98
N SER A 42 12.38 -15.03 -19.42
CA SER A 42 13.44 -15.97 -19.04
C SER A 42 13.28 -16.54 -17.63
N ALA A 43 12.40 -15.96 -16.82
CA ALA A 43 12.21 -16.31 -15.43
C ALA A 43 11.35 -17.58 -15.27
N SER A 44 11.65 -18.36 -14.25
CA SER A 44 10.81 -19.47 -13.78
C SER A 44 9.92 -19.02 -12.61
N PRO A 45 8.81 -19.72 -12.33
CA PRO A 45 8.00 -19.45 -11.14
C PRO A 45 8.84 -19.43 -9.85
N GLY A 46 8.68 -18.38 -9.06
CA GLY A 46 9.42 -18.09 -7.84
C GLY A 46 10.61 -17.14 -8.04
N ASP A 47 11.09 -16.95 -9.27
CA ASP A 47 12.24 -16.09 -9.54
C ASP A 47 11.95 -14.61 -9.25
N THR A 48 13.03 -13.86 -9.01
CA THR A 48 13.02 -12.40 -8.87
C THR A 48 13.59 -11.74 -10.11
N VAL A 49 12.85 -10.80 -10.69
CA VAL A 49 13.37 -9.86 -11.70
C VAL A 49 13.71 -8.56 -10.99
N LEU A 50 15.00 -8.28 -10.82
CA LEU A 50 15.51 -7.11 -10.11
C LEU A 50 15.87 -6.01 -11.12
N VAL A 51 15.14 -4.90 -11.10
CA VAL A 51 15.26 -3.81 -12.07
C VAL A 51 15.93 -2.62 -11.42
N SER A 52 17.09 -2.22 -11.93
CA SER A 52 17.83 -1.04 -11.47
C SER A 52 17.19 0.27 -11.97
N SER A 53 17.64 1.42 -11.44
CA SER A 53 17.16 2.73 -11.88
C SER A 53 17.30 2.90 -13.39
N GLY A 54 16.28 3.51 -14.01
CA GLY A 54 16.22 3.72 -15.44
C GLY A 54 14.78 3.99 -15.89
N THR A 55 14.61 4.39 -17.15
CA THR A 55 13.29 4.50 -17.77
C THR A 55 13.08 3.38 -18.77
N TYR A 56 12.11 2.51 -18.49
CA TYR A 56 11.76 1.35 -19.28
C TYR A 56 10.49 1.65 -20.07
N ARG A 57 10.67 1.88 -21.38
CA ARG A 57 9.59 2.23 -22.31
C ARG A 57 9.02 0.97 -22.94
N GLU A 58 8.20 0.26 -22.18
CA GLU A 58 7.54 -0.97 -22.60
C GLU A 58 6.22 -1.16 -21.84
N VAL A 59 5.36 -2.03 -22.36
CA VAL A 59 4.20 -2.55 -21.61
C VAL A 59 4.67 -3.82 -20.92
N VAL A 60 4.72 -3.82 -19.59
CA VAL A 60 5.24 -4.95 -18.81
C VAL A 60 4.14 -5.97 -18.58
N GLU A 61 4.38 -7.22 -18.96
CA GLU A 61 3.41 -8.31 -18.84
C GLU A 61 3.95 -9.45 -17.97
N ILE A 62 3.46 -9.56 -16.73
CA ILE A 62 3.81 -10.61 -15.78
C ILE A 62 2.86 -11.80 -16.00
N HIS A 63 3.34 -12.81 -16.72
CA HIS A 63 2.60 -14.03 -17.07
C HIS A 63 2.98 -15.26 -16.23
N GLU A 64 4.05 -15.17 -15.44
CA GLU A 64 4.49 -16.20 -14.49
C GLU A 64 4.47 -15.67 -13.05
N ASN A 65 4.42 -16.58 -12.08
CA ASN A 65 4.52 -16.23 -10.66
C ASN A 65 5.95 -15.79 -10.33
N VAL A 66 6.28 -14.52 -10.59
CA VAL A 66 7.61 -13.93 -10.34
C VAL A 66 7.50 -12.72 -9.43
N SER A 67 8.62 -12.37 -8.79
CA SER A 67 8.75 -11.11 -8.06
C SER A 67 9.44 -10.06 -8.93
N LEU A 68 8.69 -9.07 -9.43
CA LEU A 68 9.25 -7.93 -10.13
C LEU A 68 9.56 -6.83 -9.11
N GLN A 69 10.85 -6.54 -8.91
CA GLN A 69 11.33 -5.63 -7.87
C GLN A 69 12.14 -4.48 -8.46
N GLY A 70 11.74 -3.25 -8.13
CA GLY A 70 12.45 -2.04 -8.47
C GLY A 70 13.48 -1.69 -7.40
N GLN A 71 14.73 -1.54 -7.83
CA GLN A 71 15.84 -1.10 -7.01
C GLN A 71 16.28 0.29 -7.46
N ASP A 72 16.23 1.23 -6.53
CA ASP A 72 16.95 2.49 -6.68
C ASP A 72 18.46 2.23 -6.60
N SER A 73 19.14 2.31 -7.73
CA SER A 73 20.59 2.17 -7.89
C SER A 73 21.32 3.52 -7.84
N GLY A 74 20.70 4.54 -7.25
CA GLY A 74 21.27 5.89 -7.08
C GLY A 74 20.84 6.90 -8.12
N GLN A 75 19.80 6.61 -8.91
CA GLN A 75 19.20 7.52 -9.90
C GLN A 75 17.68 7.65 -9.73
N GLY A 76 17.17 7.29 -8.55
CA GLY A 76 15.73 7.23 -8.27
C GLY A 76 15.12 5.90 -8.69
N ARG A 77 13.80 5.79 -8.55
CA ARG A 77 13.10 4.54 -8.87
C ARG A 77 13.16 4.18 -10.35
N PRO A 78 13.19 2.88 -10.68
CA PRO A 78 12.91 2.43 -12.03
C PRO A 78 11.52 2.93 -12.46
N VAL A 79 11.49 3.59 -13.62
CA VAL A 79 10.28 4.15 -14.20
C VAL A 79 9.78 3.21 -15.28
N ILE A 80 8.55 2.71 -15.14
CA ILE A 80 7.84 2.02 -16.21
C ILE A 80 6.95 3.03 -16.91
N GLN A 81 7.16 3.18 -18.22
CA GLN A 81 6.36 4.06 -19.06
C GLN A 81 5.78 3.28 -20.23
N ALA A 82 4.44 3.22 -20.32
CA ALA A 82 3.77 2.59 -21.44
C ALA A 82 4.17 3.28 -22.75
N ALA A 83 4.46 2.47 -23.79
CA ALA A 83 4.98 2.99 -25.05
C ALA A 83 3.94 3.76 -25.89
N ASP A 84 2.63 3.49 -25.69
CA ASP A 84 1.55 3.98 -26.58
C ASP A 84 0.43 4.76 -25.88
N GLY A 85 0.40 4.84 -24.54
CA GLY A 85 -0.64 5.55 -23.78
C GLY A 85 -2.04 4.89 -23.83
N LEU A 86 -2.19 3.76 -24.52
CA LEU A 86 -3.46 3.07 -24.73
C LEU A 86 -3.57 1.81 -23.87
N ARG A 87 -2.49 1.04 -23.79
CA ARG A 87 -2.43 -0.18 -22.97
C ARG A 87 -2.06 0.15 -21.53
N PRO A 88 -2.39 -0.72 -20.56
CA PRO A 88 -1.85 -0.61 -19.22
C PRO A 88 -0.32 -0.56 -19.23
N ALA A 89 0.32 0.17 -18.31
CA ALA A 89 1.78 0.17 -18.23
C ALA A 89 2.31 -1.16 -17.67
N VAL A 90 1.58 -1.76 -16.71
CA VAL A 90 1.86 -3.09 -16.17
C VAL A 90 0.59 -3.93 -16.17
N MET A 91 0.70 -5.17 -16.62
CA MET A 91 -0.34 -6.18 -16.56
C MET A 91 0.15 -7.40 -15.78
N ILE A 92 -0.52 -7.75 -14.69
CA ILE A 92 -0.23 -8.94 -13.89
C ILE A 92 -1.30 -10.00 -14.19
N ARG A 93 -0.97 -10.90 -15.12
CA ARG A 93 -1.85 -11.99 -15.56
C ARG A 93 -1.66 -13.25 -14.71
N ALA A 94 -0.45 -13.45 -14.19
CA ALA A 94 -0.13 -14.56 -13.32
C ALA A 94 -0.86 -14.46 -11.97
N SER A 95 -1.04 -15.59 -11.30
CA SER A 95 -1.44 -15.63 -9.88
C SER A 95 -0.21 -15.75 -8.98
N GLY A 96 -0.23 -15.09 -7.82
CA GLY A 96 0.82 -15.13 -6.80
C GLY A 96 2.06 -14.29 -7.08
N ALA A 97 2.11 -13.58 -8.21
CA ALA A 97 3.20 -12.69 -8.57
C ALA A 97 3.24 -11.41 -7.71
N SER A 98 4.35 -10.65 -7.82
CA SER A 98 4.47 -9.36 -7.14
C SER A 98 5.09 -8.26 -8.00
N LEU A 99 4.62 -7.03 -7.74
CA LEU A 99 5.13 -5.78 -8.30
C LEU A 99 5.52 -4.85 -7.15
N ASP A 100 6.80 -4.54 -7.04
CA ASP A 100 7.35 -3.79 -5.92
C ASP A 100 8.29 -2.67 -6.35
N GLY A 101 8.05 -1.45 -5.87
CA GLY A 101 9.08 -0.42 -5.85
C GLY A 101 9.28 0.37 -7.15
N PHE A 102 8.27 0.45 -8.02
CA PHE A 102 8.37 1.18 -9.29
C PHE A 102 7.72 2.56 -9.23
N SER A 103 8.17 3.45 -10.10
CA SER A 103 7.41 4.63 -10.52
C SER A 103 6.71 4.32 -11.84
N ILE A 104 5.40 4.47 -11.89
CA ILE A 104 4.57 4.07 -13.02
C ILE A 104 3.74 5.28 -13.43
N ALA A 105 3.94 5.70 -14.68
CA ALA A 105 3.20 6.80 -15.27
C ALA A 105 2.67 6.39 -16.63
N ASN A 106 1.35 6.52 -16.81
CA ASN A 106 0.71 6.25 -18.09
C ASN A 106 -0.31 7.34 -18.42
N ALA A 107 0.19 8.44 -18.97
CA ALA A 107 -0.60 9.59 -19.36
C ALA A 107 -1.73 9.17 -20.33
N GLY A 108 -2.95 9.07 -19.81
CA GLY A 108 -4.18 8.75 -20.56
C GLY A 108 -4.62 7.29 -20.56
N GLY A 109 -3.84 6.38 -19.96
CA GLY A 109 -4.13 4.94 -19.92
C GLY A 109 -4.45 4.42 -18.52
N ILE A 110 -4.23 3.12 -18.31
CA ILE A 110 -4.26 2.47 -17.00
C ILE A 110 -2.82 2.32 -16.50
N GLY A 111 -2.54 2.59 -15.23
CA GLY A 111 -1.21 2.38 -14.66
C GLY A 111 -0.90 0.88 -14.54
N VAL A 112 -1.64 0.19 -13.68
CA VAL A 112 -1.46 -1.23 -13.39
C VAL A 112 -2.80 -1.95 -13.45
N VAL A 113 -2.82 -3.13 -14.08
CA VAL A 113 -3.96 -4.05 -14.04
C VAL A 113 -3.50 -5.38 -13.44
N VAL A 114 -4.26 -5.89 -12.48
CA VAL A 114 -4.11 -7.23 -11.89
C VAL A 114 -5.31 -8.07 -12.28
N GLU A 115 -5.06 -9.19 -12.97
CA GLU A 115 -6.09 -10.12 -13.44
C GLU A 115 -6.02 -11.47 -12.70
N GLY A 116 -4.82 -11.95 -12.36
CA GLY A 116 -4.65 -13.20 -11.62
C GLY A 116 -4.85 -13.03 -10.11
N ASP A 117 -5.02 -14.14 -9.39
CA ASP A 117 -5.32 -14.16 -7.95
C ASP A 117 -4.09 -14.08 -7.05
N GLY A 118 -4.24 -13.65 -5.80
CA GLY A 118 -3.20 -13.77 -4.78
C GLY A 118 -1.97 -12.87 -4.99
N ASN A 119 -2.06 -11.91 -5.90
CA ASN A 119 -0.95 -11.03 -6.27
C ASN A 119 -0.66 -9.95 -5.21
N THR A 120 0.60 -9.51 -5.15
CA THR A 120 1.04 -8.41 -4.28
C THR A 120 1.49 -7.20 -5.10
N VAL A 121 0.82 -6.06 -4.92
CA VAL A 121 1.24 -4.76 -5.48
C VAL A 121 1.66 -3.89 -4.30
N ARG A 122 2.96 -3.62 -4.19
CA ARG A 122 3.51 -2.99 -2.99
C ARG A 122 4.45 -1.85 -3.29
N GLY A 123 4.33 -0.78 -2.52
CA GLY A 123 5.33 0.27 -2.53
C GLY A 123 5.44 1.00 -3.86
N ASN A 124 4.49 0.96 -4.80
CA ASN A 124 4.64 1.61 -6.11
C ASN A 124 4.13 3.05 -6.08
N GLY A 125 4.73 3.94 -6.87
CA GLY A 125 4.19 5.26 -7.17
C GLY A 125 3.44 5.22 -8.50
N ILE A 126 2.13 5.41 -8.51
CA ILE A 126 1.28 5.31 -9.69
C ILE A 126 0.54 6.64 -9.90
N SER A 127 0.82 7.31 -11.02
CA SER A 127 0.34 8.68 -11.21
C SER A 127 -0.11 9.00 -12.63
N SER A 128 -0.88 10.10 -12.74
CA SER A 128 -1.29 10.73 -14.00
C SER A 128 -1.97 9.78 -14.99
N SER A 129 -2.75 8.82 -14.48
CA SER A 129 -3.44 7.80 -15.27
C SER A 129 -4.96 7.99 -15.19
N ARG A 130 -5.71 7.52 -16.19
CA ARG A 130 -7.18 7.50 -16.12
C ARG A 130 -7.63 6.56 -15.00
N LEU A 131 -6.93 5.44 -14.87
CA LEU A 131 -7.07 4.52 -13.75
C LEU A 131 -5.67 4.18 -13.25
N GLY A 132 -5.37 4.45 -11.97
CA GLY A 132 -4.07 4.15 -11.38
C GLY A 132 -3.84 2.64 -11.31
N LEU A 133 -4.59 1.96 -10.45
CA LEU A 133 -4.52 0.51 -10.23
C LEU A 133 -5.92 -0.10 -10.35
N ALA A 134 -6.06 -1.09 -11.20
CA ALA A 134 -7.23 -1.96 -11.26
C ALA A 134 -6.83 -3.34 -10.72
N ALA A 135 -7.52 -3.84 -9.72
CA ALA A 135 -7.32 -5.18 -9.20
C ALA A 135 -8.63 -5.96 -9.24
N ALA A 136 -8.66 -6.97 -10.11
CA ALA A 136 -9.74 -7.93 -10.23
C ALA A 136 -9.23 -9.32 -9.86
N GLY A 137 -10.13 -10.17 -9.37
CA GLY A 137 -9.78 -11.48 -8.83
C GLY A 137 -9.80 -11.47 -7.31
N GLN A 138 -9.05 -12.37 -6.68
CA GLN A 138 -9.17 -12.61 -5.25
C GLN A 138 -7.86 -12.47 -4.49
N ASN A 139 -7.99 -12.15 -3.20
CA ASN A 139 -6.92 -12.28 -2.20
C ASN A 139 -5.64 -11.48 -2.52
N HIS A 140 -5.77 -10.31 -3.17
CA HIS A 140 -4.62 -9.46 -3.45
C HIS A 140 -4.12 -8.74 -2.19
N ARG A 141 -2.85 -8.35 -2.21
CA ARG A 141 -2.24 -7.48 -1.20
C ARG A 141 -1.79 -6.19 -1.87
N ILE A 142 -2.53 -5.11 -1.64
CA ILE A 142 -2.25 -3.79 -2.19
C ILE A 142 -1.77 -2.91 -1.04
N THR A 143 -0.46 -2.74 -0.91
CA THR A 143 0.13 -2.16 0.32
C THR A 143 1.20 -1.10 0.07
N GLY A 144 1.10 0.06 0.71
CA GLY A 144 2.14 1.09 0.65
C GLY A 144 2.33 1.75 -0.70
N ASN A 145 1.35 1.67 -1.58
CA ASN A 145 1.39 2.35 -2.85
C ASN A 145 0.98 3.81 -2.66
N VAL A 146 1.55 4.69 -3.49
CA VAL A 146 1.15 6.09 -3.63
C VAL A 146 0.42 6.21 -4.97
N LEU A 147 -0.89 6.42 -4.92
CA LEU A 147 -1.74 6.62 -6.09
C LEU A 147 -2.18 8.07 -6.11
N ARG A 148 -1.46 8.91 -6.89
CA ARG A 148 -1.66 10.37 -6.89
C ARG A 148 -2.02 10.91 -8.27
N GLY A 149 -3.00 11.82 -8.32
CA GLY A 149 -3.31 12.57 -9.55
C GLY A 149 -3.91 11.72 -10.67
N ASN A 150 -4.67 10.66 -10.34
CA ASN A 150 -5.38 9.82 -11.31
C ASN A 150 -6.87 10.20 -11.37
N ASP A 151 -7.58 9.92 -12.48
CA ASP A 151 -9.03 10.12 -12.49
C ASP A 151 -9.73 9.15 -11.52
N LEU A 152 -9.33 7.88 -11.54
CA LEU A 152 -9.61 6.90 -10.49
C LEU A 152 -8.29 6.34 -9.94
N GLY A 153 -8.07 6.45 -8.63
CA GLY A 153 -6.87 5.92 -7.97
C GLY A 153 -6.82 4.40 -8.02
N LEU A 154 -7.68 3.75 -7.22
CA LEU A 154 -7.79 2.30 -7.09
C LEU A 154 -9.21 1.83 -7.40
N LEU A 155 -9.34 0.95 -8.39
CA LEU A 155 -10.53 0.13 -8.61
C LEU A 155 -10.28 -1.27 -8.04
N LEU A 156 -11.10 -1.67 -7.09
CA LEU A 156 -11.08 -3.00 -6.51
C LEU A 156 -12.35 -3.77 -6.90
N GLU A 157 -12.13 -4.96 -7.44
CA GLU A 157 -13.17 -5.91 -7.82
C GLU A 157 -12.78 -7.31 -7.34
N GLY A 158 -13.78 -8.18 -7.15
CA GLY A 158 -13.58 -9.55 -6.69
C GLY A 158 -13.60 -9.65 -5.16
N GLU A 159 -12.81 -10.52 -4.54
CA GLU A 159 -13.05 -10.88 -3.12
C GLU A 159 -11.77 -10.97 -2.26
N GLY A 160 -11.89 -10.74 -0.96
CA GLY A 160 -10.86 -11.10 0.03
C GLY A 160 -9.55 -10.30 0.01
N SER A 161 -9.43 -9.30 -0.86
CA SER A 161 -8.21 -8.48 -0.97
C SER A 161 -7.96 -7.57 0.24
N LEU A 162 -6.69 -7.40 0.61
CA LEU A 162 -6.20 -6.47 1.63
C LEU A 162 -5.64 -5.20 0.97
N VAL A 163 -6.23 -4.05 1.29
CA VAL A 163 -5.77 -2.72 0.89
C VAL A 163 -5.28 -1.99 2.13
N ARG A 164 -3.96 -1.83 2.28
CA ARG A 164 -3.38 -1.29 3.52
C ARG A 164 -2.27 -0.27 3.36
N GLY A 165 -2.35 0.80 4.14
CA GLY A 165 -1.23 1.74 4.25
C GLY A 165 -0.89 2.44 2.95
N ASN A 166 -1.86 2.56 2.04
CA ASN A 166 -1.69 3.27 0.77
C ASN A 166 -2.03 4.75 0.96
N LEU A 167 -1.37 5.59 0.16
CA LEU A 167 -1.72 6.99 -0.03
C LEU A 167 -2.52 7.12 -1.32
N LEU A 168 -3.78 7.51 -1.24
CA LEU A 168 -4.60 7.84 -2.39
C LEU A 168 -4.93 9.33 -2.32
N ALA A 169 -4.19 10.13 -3.10
CA ALA A 169 -4.21 11.58 -2.98
C ALA A 169 -4.52 12.26 -4.32
N GLU A 170 -5.22 13.39 -4.29
CA GLU A 170 -5.41 14.26 -5.48
C GLU A 170 -6.04 13.53 -6.69
N ASN A 171 -6.81 12.47 -6.45
CA ASN A 171 -7.48 11.74 -7.52
C ASN A 171 -8.85 12.39 -7.85
N GLY A 172 -9.48 12.01 -8.97
CA GLY A 172 -10.90 12.31 -9.18
C GLY A 172 -11.73 11.59 -8.12
N GLN A 173 -11.67 10.27 -8.15
CA GLN A 173 -12.09 9.38 -7.07
C GLN A 173 -10.90 8.54 -6.59
N SER A 174 -10.72 8.39 -5.28
CA SER A 174 -9.51 7.70 -4.78
C SER A 174 -9.66 6.19 -4.72
N LEU A 175 -10.71 5.66 -4.08
CA LEU A 175 -10.99 4.23 -4.01
C LEU A 175 -12.42 3.94 -4.44
N LEU A 176 -12.58 2.97 -5.33
CA LEU A 176 -13.86 2.41 -5.73
C LEU A 176 -13.85 0.90 -5.54
N ILE A 177 -14.73 0.39 -4.69
CA ILE A 177 -15.09 -1.03 -4.63
C ILE A 177 -16.40 -1.17 -5.37
N ARG A 178 -16.37 -1.84 -6.52
CA ARG A 178 -17.54 -1.92 -7.40
C ARG A 178 -18.27 -3.25 -7.32
N PHE A 179 -17.55 -4.36 -7.34
CA PHE A 179 -18.12 -5.71 -7.36
C PHE A 179 -17.34 -6.64 -6.42
N GLY A 180 -18.05 -7.56 -5.77
CA GLY A 180 -17.48 -8.51 -4.82
C GLY A 180 -17.27 -7.92 -3.43
N GLY A 181 -16.63 -8.66 -2.52
CA GLY A 181 -16.75 -8.40 -1.08
C GLY A 181 -15.62 -8.98 -0.23
N GLU A 182 -15.83 -8.94 1.08
CA GLU A 182 -14.86 -9.45 2.07
C GLU A 182 -13.46 -8.81 1.99
N HIS A 183 -13.37 -7.60 1.41
CA HIS A 183 -12.13 -6.85 1.41
C HIS A 183 -11.83 -6.25 2.77
N THR A 184 -10.55 -6.17 3.12
CA THR A 184 -10.09 -5.38 4.27
C THR A 184 -9.38 -4.15 3.76
N VAL A 185 -9.95 -2.97 4.00
CA VAL A 185 -9.37 -1.67 3.71
C VAL A 185 -8.94 -1.05 5.04
N GLU A 186 -7.65 -1.06 5.33
CA GLU A 186 -7.14 -0.61 6.63
C GLU A 186 -5.99 0.38 6.58
N SER A 187 -5.98 1.36 7.48
CA SER A 187 -4.84 2.29 7.67
C SER A 187 -4.41 3.04 6.40
N ASN A 188 -5.32 3.30 5.47
CA ASN A 188 -5.02 4.09 4.26
C ASN A 188 -5.24 5.58 4.54
N LEU A 189 -4.47 6.43 3.87
CA LEU A 189 -4.71 7.87 3.79
C LEU A 189 -5.37 8.20 2.46
N VAL A 190 -6.58 8.75 2.50
CA VAL A 190 -7.36 9.15 1.34
C VAL A 190 -7.67 10.64 1.46
N GLU A 191 -7.06 11.46 0.62
CA GLU A 191 -7.24 12.92 0.70
C GLU A 191 -7.24 13.66 -0.63
N TYR A 192 -7.85 14.84 -0.62
CA TYR A 192 -7.91 15.74 -1.78
C TYR A 192 -8.54 15.12 -3.03
N SER A 193 -9.45 14.15 -2.87
CA SER A 193 -10.22 13.61 -4.00
C SER A 193 -11.23 14.65 -4.48
N ARG A 194 -11.28 14.90 -5.80
CA ARG A 194 -12.16 15.91 -6.41
C ARG A 194 -13.65 15.59 -6.22
N ASP A 195 -14.01 14.30 -6.27
CA ASP A 195 -15.39 13.82 -6.24
C ASP A 195 -15.69 13.06 -4.94
N VAL A 196 -15.15 11.84 -4.81
CA VAL A 196 -15.38 10.95 -3.66
C VAL A 196 -14.05 10.35 -3.20
N GLY A 197 -13.80 10.33 -1.90
CA GLY A 197 -12.65 9.65 -1.31
C GLY A 197 -12.75 8.14 -1.51
N VAL A 198 -13.72 7.51 -0.86
CA VAL A 198 -13.98 6.07 -0.95
C VAL A 198 -15.44 5.81 -1.28
N ALA A 199 -15.70 4.97 -2.27
CA ALA A 199 -17.06 4.49 -2.56
C ALA A 199 -17.14 2.97 -2.62
N LEU A 200 -18.19 2.41 -2.03
CA LEU A 200 -18.59 1.01 -2.15
C LEU A 200 -19.95 0.96 -2.84
N VAL A 201 -20.00 0.42 -4.06
CA VAL A 201 -21.22 0.43 -4.87
C VAL A 201 -22.00 -0.88 -4.73
N GLU A 202 -21.32 -2.02 -4.82
CA GLU A 202 -21.93 -3.34 -4.63
C GLU A 202 -21.06 -4.25 -3.74
N GLY A 203 -21.64 -5.38 -3.33
CA GLY A 203 -21.00 -6.38 -2.48
C GLY A 203 -20.95 -6.03 -0.99
N GLY A 204 -20.77 -7.05 -0.15
CA GLY A 204 -20.85 -6.97 1.31
C GLY A 204 -19.70 -7.68 2.00
N GLY A 205 -19.68 -7.63 3.33
CA GLY A 205 -18.63 -8.23 4.14
C GLY A 205 -17.31 -7.44 4.14
N ASN A 206 -17.26 -6.26 3.51
CA ASN A 206 -16.05 -5.45 3.51
C ASN A 206 -15.83 -4.81 4.88
N LEU A 207 -14.57 -4.73 5.28
CA LEU A 207 -14.10 -4.11 6.50
C LEU A 207 -13.33 -2.83 6.16
N LEU A 208 -13.86 -1.68 6.57
CA LEU A 208 -13.18 -0.39 6.47
C LEU A 208 -12.75 0.02 7.87
N ILE A 209 -11.46 -0.13 8.15
CA ILE A 209 -10.92 -0.02 9.51
C ILE A 209 -9.78 0.99 9.59
N ASN A 210 -9.85 1.93 10.53
CA ASN A 210 -8.72 2.82 10.85
C ASN A 210 -8.16 3.61 9.65
N ASN A 211 -8.98 3.91 8.64
CA ASN A 211 -8.56 4.75 7.53
C ASN A 211 -8.70 6.23 7.89
N THR A 212 -7.86 7.07 7.29
CA THR A 212 -7.99 8.53 7.36
C THR A 212 -8.51 9.01 6.01
N ILE A 213 -9.79 9.37 5.94
CA ILE A 213 -10.49 9.80 4.72
C ILE A 213 -10.95 11.24 4.93
N VAL A 214 -10.07 12.19 4.59
CA VAL A 214 -10.21 13.60 4.97
C VAL A 214 -9.91 14.51 3.77
N ARG A 215 -10.41 15.75 3.79
CA ARG A 215 -10.13 16.76 2.74
C ARG A 215 -10.58 16.33 1.34
N ASN A 216 -11.52 15.41 1.23
CA ASN A 216 -12.19 15.07 -0.01
C ASN A 216 -13.46 15.90 -0.16
N ARG A 217 -14.03 15.96 -1.37
CA ARG A 217 -15.37 16.53 -1.54
C ARG A 217 -16.40 15.72 -0.74
N ASP A 218 -16.60 14.46 -1.10
CA ASP A 218 -17.32 13.48 -0.31
C ASP A 218 -16.32 12.50 0.32
N GLY A 219 -16.45 12.19 1.62
CA GLY A 219 -15.54 11.29 2.32
C GLY A 219 -15.75 9.82 1.96
N LEU A 220 -16.72 9.19 2.62
CA LEU A 220 -17.10 7.78 2.41
C LEU A 220 -18.54 7.68 1.89
N VAL A 221 -18.75 6.98 0.78
CA VAL A 221 -20.07 6.74 0.19
C VAL A 221 -20.35 5.25 0.07
N LEU A 222 -21.38 4.77 0.75
CA LEU A 222 -21.84 3.39 0.70
C LEU A 222 -23.20 3.32 -0.01
N MET A 223 -23.23 2.58 -1.11
CA MET A 223 -24.47 2.16 -1.77
C MET A 223 -24.74 0.66 -1.55
N SER A 224 -23.70 -0.08 -1.16
CA SER A 224 -23.79 -1.50 -0.83
C SER A 224 -24.16 -1.74 0.65
N SER A 225 -24.45 -2.99 1.01
CA SER A 225 -24.91 -3.38 2.35
C SER A 225 -24.04 -4.48 2.95
N GLY A 226 -24.11 -4.67 4.26
CA GLY A 226 -23.42 -5.74 4.98
C GLY A 226 -21.94 -5.47 5.22
N ASN A 227 -21.50 -4.21 5.21
CA ASN A 227 -20.12 -3.80 5.49
C ASN A 227 -19.96 -3.31 6.94
N LEU A 228 -18.74 -3.35 7.43
CA LEU A 228 -18.35 -2.78 8.73
C LEU A 228 -17.42 -1.59 8.51
N VAL A 229 -17.83 -0.42 9.02
CA VAL A 229 -17.05 0.81 9.04
C VAL A 229 -16.77 1.17 10.48
N VAL A 230 -15.53 1.01 10.93
CA VAL A 230 -15.14 1.29 12.31
C VAL A 230 -13.77 1.91 12.36
N GLY A 231 -13.55 2.82 13.28
CA GLY A 231 -12.21 3.32 13.54
C GLY A 231 -11.72 4.41 12.58
N ASN A 232 -12.54 4.81 11.61
CA ASN A 232 -12.10 5.69 10.53
C ASN A 232 -12.18 7.17 10.96
N ASP A 233 -11.23 7.98 10.46
CA ASP A 233 -11.33 9.42 10.52
C ASP A 233 -11.99 9.95 9.24
N LEU A 234 -13.25 10.39 9.34
CA LEU A 234 -14.04 10.93 8.23
C LEU A 234 -14.24 12.45 8.37
N SER A 235 -13.43 13.08 9.22
CA SER A 235 -13.52 14.52 9.48
C SER A 235 -13.05 15.34 8.28
N ASN A 236 -13.46 16.62 8.25
CA ASN A 236 -12.91 17.61 7.33
C ASN A 236 -13.07 17.28 5.82
N ASN A 237 -14.17 16.64 5.43
CA ASN A 237 -14.60 16.54 4.03
C ASN A 237 -15.56 17.68 3.69
N SER A 238 -15.46 18.26 2.50
CA SER A 238 -16.03 19.59 2.23
C SER A 238 -17.54 19.59 1.95
N ASN A 239 -18.10 18.49 1.46
CA ASN A 239 -19.54 18.34 1.21
C ASN A 239 -20.19 17.42 2.25
N GLN A 240 -19.72 16.18 2.41
CA GLN A 240 -20.19 15.28 3.46
C GLN A 240 -19.10 14.30 3.93
N SER A 241 -19.06 14.01 5.23
CA SER A 241 -18.16 13.00 5.81
C SER A 241 -18.50 11.58 5.35
N ALA A 242 -19.79 11.27 5.35
CA ALA A 242 -20.31 9.95 5.07
C ALA A 242 -21.69 10.04 4.42
N PHE A 243 -22.01 9.08 3.55
CA PHE A 243 -23.35 8.81 3.05
C PHE A 243 -23.53 7.31 2.90
N ASP A 244 -24.66 6.79 3.33
CA ASP A 244 -24.98 5.38 3.31
C ASP A 244 -26.46 5.16 2.95
N SER A 245 -26.71 4.67 1.74
CA SER A 245 -28.04 4.25 1.29
C SER A 245 -28.29 2.75 1.43
N GLY A 246 -27.30 1.98 1.91
CA GLY A 246 -27.42 0.56 2.18
C GLY A 246 -27.74 0.29 3.66
N SER A 247 -27.56 -0.96 4.07
CA SER A 247 -27.66 -1.39 5.47
C SER A 247 -26.29 -1.83 5.97
N ASN A 248 -25.56 -0.96 6.66
CA ASN A 248 -24.19 -1.21 7.11
C ASN A 248 -24.02 -0.94 8.60
N ARG A 249 -22.95 -1.49 9.18
CA ARG A 249 -22.60 -1.27 10.59
C ARG A 249 -21.52 -0.20 10.69
N TRP A 250 -21.79 0.86 11.44
CA TRP A 250 -20.89 2.03 11.60
C TRP A 250 -20.19 2.08 12.96
N ASP A 251 -20.37 1.06 13.79
CA ASP A 251 -19.69 0.90 15.06
C ASP A 251 -19.62 -0.59 15.41
N ASP A 252 -18.81 -1.00 16.37
CA ASP A 252 -18.73 -2.40 16.84
C ASP A 252 -19.45 -2.70 18.16
N GLY A 253 -20.28 -1.76 18.63
CA GLY A 253 -20.89 -1.79 19.95
C GLY A 253 -20.04 -1.16 21.05
N SER A 254 -18.80 -0.76 20.74
CA SER A 254 -17.90 -0.04 21.66
C SER A 254 -17.15 1.11 21.01
N LEU A 255 -16.92 1.02 19.70
CA LEU A 255 -16.10 1.93 18.92
C LEU A 255 -16.80 2.25 17.59
N GLY A 256 -16.87 3.53 17.24
CA GLY A 256 -17.40 4.04 15.98
C GLY A 256 -16.33 4.77 15.16
N ASN A 257 -16.71 5.86 14.51
CA ASN A 257 -15.84 6.65 13.64
C ASN A 257 -15.74 8.12 14.09
N HIS A 258 -14.81 8.88 13.49
CA HIS A 258 -14.67 10.32 13.66
C HIS A 258 -15.47 11.11 12.62
N TYR A 259 -16.10 12.18 13.06
CA TYR A 259 -16.78 13.15 12.18
C TYR A 259 -16.59 14.57 12.73
N VAL A 260 -16.93 15.59 11.93
CA VAL A 260 -17.02 16.99 12.41
C VAL A 260 -18.40 17.25 13.01
N VAL A 261 -18.79 16.50 14.04
CA VAL A 261 -20.05 16.72 14.76
C VAL A 261 -19.87 16.64 16.26
N SER A 262 -20.71 17.38 17.00
CA SER A 262 -20.87 17.24 18.44
C SER A 262 -22.04 16.31 18.73
N GLY A 263 -21.82 15.16 19.38
CA GLY A 263 -22.90 14.26 19.76
C GLY A 263 -22.41 12.94 20.33
N SER A 264 -23.30 12.22 21.02
CA SER A 264 -23.07 10.84 21.48
C SER A 264 -23.41 9.81 20.42
N THR A 265 -24.03 10.22 19.31
CA THR A 265 -24.36 9.39 18.14
C THR A 265 -24.23 10.22 16.87
N TYR A 266 -24.06 9.56 15.73
CA TYR A 266 -24.08 10.18 14.41
C TYR A 266 -25.03 9.41 13.48
N ALA A 267 -26.10 10.08 13.05
CA ALA A 267 -26.98 9.53 12.02
C ALA A 267 -26.31 9.69 10.65
N VAL A 268 -26.05 8.58 9.98
CA VAL A 268 -25.37 8.58 8.68
C VAL A 268 -26.39 8.98 7.60
N PRO A 269 -26.16 10.06 6.84
CA PRO A 269 -27.08 10.49 5.78
C PRO A 269 -27.30 9.39 4.73
N GLY A 270 -28.49 9.31 4.15
CA GLY A 270 -28.81 8.39 3.05
C GLY A 270 -29.71 7.20 3.44
N GLY A 271 -29.87 6.92 4.74
CA GLY A 271 -30.67 5.81 5.26
C GLY A 271 -30.92 5.92 6.76
N GLU A 272 -31.18 4.77 7.39
CA GLU A 272 -31.46 4.67 8.85
C GLU A 272 -30.22 4.27 9.68
N ASN A 273 -29.03 4.20 9.05
CA ASN A 273 -27.81 3.78 9.74
C ASN A 273 -27.36 4.84 10.76
N VAL A 274 -26.93 4.37 11.92
CA VAL A 274 -26.46 5.22 13.01
C VAL A 274 -25.17 4.65 13.56
N ASP A 275 -24.15 5.48 13.63
CA ASP A 275 -22.97 5.25 14.46
C ASP A 275 -23.34 5.63 15.91
N ARG A 276 -23.36 4.64 16.80
CA ARG A 276 -23.73 4.83 18.21
C ARG A 276 -22.54 5.13 19.11
N HIS A 277 -21.32 5.01 18.58
CA HIS A 277 -20.09 5.18 19.34
C HIS A 277 -19.13 6.14 18.62
N PRO A 278 -19.59 7.28 18.06
CA PRO A 278 -18.69 8.22 17.41
C PRO A 278 -17.74 8.79 18.46
N TRP A 279 -16.48 8.91 18.11
CA TRP A 279 -15.55 9.62 18.97
C TRP A 279 -15.46 11.08 18.52
N THR A 280 -15.33 12.01 19.47
CA THR A 280 -15.28 13.46 19.23
C THR A 280 -13.87 14.02 19.14
N VAL A 281 -12.91 13.21 19.58
CA VAL A 281 -11.48 13.37 19.37
C VAL A 281 -11.01 12.01 18.94
N ARG A 282 -10.18 11.94 17.90
CA ARG A 282 -9.53 10.69 17.51
C ARG A 282 -8.99 10.01 18.77
N GLN A 283 -9.45 8.80 19.08
CA GLN A 283 -8.77 7.98 20.09
C GLN A 283 -7.30 7.94 19.68
N ALA A 284 -6.41 8.35 20.60
CA ALA A 284 -5.00 8.62 20.32
C ALA A 284 -4.38 7.53 19.44
N GLY A 285 -4.35 7.82 18.15
CA GLY A 285 -3.91 6.95 17.09
C GLY A 285 -3.11 7.80 16.14
N SER A 286 -2.15 7.18 15.48
CA SER A 286 -1.01 7.89 14.92
C SER A 286 -1.39 8.76 13.73
N GLN A 287 -0.97 10.03 13.75
CA GLN A 287 -1.32 11.04 12.76
C GLN A 287 -0.53 10.82 11.48
N LEU A 288 -1.20 10.40 10.40
CA LEU A 288 -0.57 10.28 9.09
C LEU A 288 -0.23 11.69 8.56
N VAL A 289 1.00 11.87 8.08
CA VAL A 289 1.51 13.15 7.55
C VAL A 289 2.34 12.91 6.30
N ASP A 290 2.27 13.84 5.35
CA ASP A 290 3.18 13.89 4.20
C ASP A 290 4.58 14.38 4.60
N ALA A 291 5.51 14.36 3.65
CA ALA A 291 6.90 14.75 3.89
C ALA A 291 7.09 16.24 4.25
N LEU A 292 6.32 17.15 3.66
CA LEU A 292 6.41 18.59 3.95
C LEU A 292 5.93 18.90 5.37
N LYS A 293 4.82 18.30 5.77
CA LYS A 293 4.28 18.40 7.13
C LYS A 293 5.19 17.72 8.14
N ALA A 294 5.76 16.57 7.80
CA ALA A 294 6.80 15.94 8.60
C ALA A 294 7.98 16.89 8.86
N ALA A 295 8.45 17.61 7.84
CA ALA A 295 9.54 18.58 8.00
C ALA A 295 9.17 19.74 8.94
N GLU A 296 7.94 20.25 8.89
CA GLU A 296 7.44 21.24 9.85
C GLU A 296 7.42 20.69 11.29
N LEU A 297 6.93 19.46 11.46
CA LEU A 297 6.83 18.81 12.76
C LEU A 297 8.21 18.61 13.39
N ILE A 298 9.19 18.16 12.61
CA ILE A 298 10.58 18.00 13.08
C ILE A 298 11.16 19.35 13.52
N ARG A 299 10.95 20.43 12.76
CA ARG A 299 11.35 21.79 13.17
C ARG A 299 10.68 22.25 14.45
N SER A 300 9.47 21.75 14.75
CA SER A 300 8.75 22.01 16.00
C SER A 300 9.12 21.08 17.16
N GLY A 301 10.16 20.25 17.00
CA GLY A 301 10.68 19.36 18.05
C GLY A 301 10.05 17.97 18.10
N VAL A 302 9.34 17.52 17.05
CA VAL A 302 8.99 16.09 16.91
C VAL A 302 10.25 15.31 16.57
N VAL A 303 10.47 14.18 17.26
CA VAL A 303 11.67 13.35 17.06
C VAL A 303 11.41 12.33 15.94
N PRO A 304 12.15 12.36 14.82
CA PRO A 304 12.01 11.34 13.79
C PRO A 304 12.60 10.00 14.26
N ILE A 305 11.85 8.92 14.07
CA ILE A 305 12.27 7.54 14.32
C ILE A 305 12.33 6.82 12.98
N ASP A 306 13.55 6.50 12.57
CA ASP A 306 13.81 5.72 11.37
C ASP A 306 13.74 4.23 11.71
N VAL A 307 12.70 3.55 11.23
CA VAL A 307 12.53 2.12 11.51
C VAL A 307 13.12 1.22 10.43
N ARG A 308 13.97 1.76 9.55
CA ARG A 308 14.71 0.96 8.57
C ARG A 308 15.90 0.25 9.20
N THR A 309 16.57 -0.58 8.40
CA THR A 309 17.82 -1.22 8.83
C THR A 309 18.90 -0.18 9.11
N GLY A 310 19.86 -0.53 9.96
CA GLY A 310 21.03 0.32 10.19
C GLY A 310 21.75 0.67 8.89
N GLN A 311 21.87 -0.27 7.94
CA GLN A 311 22.51 -0.01 6.65
C GLN A 311 21.77 1.07 5.85
N GLU A 312 20.43 0.99 5.76
CA GLU A 312 19.61 2.01 5.09
C GLU A 312 19.73 3.38 5.76
N TYR A 313 19.83 3.41 7.09
CA TYR A 313 19.99 4.64 7.86
C TYR A 313 21.32 5.36 7.55
N HIS A 314 22.43 4.61 7.51
CA HIS A 314 23.76 5.18 7.19
C HIS A 314 23.90 5.64 5.74
N LEU A 315 23.06 5.15 4.82
CA LEU A 315 23.03 5.61 3.43
C LEU A 315 22.35 6.98 3.27
N GLY A 316 21.60 7.42 4.28
CA GLY A 316 20.88 8.69 4.27
C GLY A 316 19.60 8.57 5.08
N HIS A 317 19.35 9.51 6.00
CA HIS A 317 18.20 9.52 6.90
C HIS A 317 17.67 10.94 7.11
N LEU A 318 16.48 11.09 7.71
CA LEU A 318 15.94 12.40 8.06
C LEU A 318 16.83 13.07 9.11
N PRO A 319 17.05 14.40 9.05
CA PRO A 319 17.85 15.11 10.04
C PRO A 319 17.40 14.85 11.47
N SER A 320 18.35 14.58 12.37
CA SER A 320 18.12 14.26 13.79
C SER A 320 17.33 12.98 14.07
N ALA A 321 17.14 12.11 13.07
CA ALA A 321 16.43 10.86 13.27
C ALA A 321 17.18 9.92 14.23
N LYS A 322 16.43 9.10 14.97
CA LYS A 322 16.97 7.96 15.72
C LYS A 322 16.64 6.69 14.97
N ASN A 323 17.63 5.85 14.68
CA ASN A 323 17.37 4.55 14.06
C ASN A 323 16.91 3.52 15.09
N ILE A 324 15.71 2.96 14.93
CA ILE A 324 15.19 1.84 15.72
C ILE A 324 14.59 0.83 14.74
N ASP A 325 15.45 -0.03 14.20
CA ASP A 325 15.09 -1.01 13.16
C ASP A 325 13.97 -1.96 13.62
N ILE A 326 12.82 -1.92 12.94
CA ILE A 326 11.65 -2.77 13.20
C ILE A 326 11.91 -4.25 12.92
N MET A 327 12.91 -4.57 12.09
CA MET A 327 13.27 -5.94 11.75
C MET A 327 14.31 -6.53 12.72
N ALA A 328 14.86 -5.71 13.61
CA ALA A 328 15.79 -6.18 14.61
C ALA A 328 15.05 -6.89 15.76
N PRO A 329 15.59 -7.99 16.31
CA PRO A 329 14.95 -8.75 17.39
C PRO A 329 14.80 -7.96 18.69
N ASP A 330 15.53 -6.84 18.83
CA ASP A 330 15.49 -5.94 19.97
C ASP A 330 14.62 -4.69 19.76
N PHE A 331 13.83 -4.61 18.68
CA PHE A 331 12.96 -3.46 18.40
C PHE A 331 12.11 -3.05 19.61
N VAL A 332 11.38 -3.99 20.20
CA VAL A 332 10.46 -3.72 21.33
C VAL A 332 11.20 -3.16 22.54
N SER A 333 12.38 -3.71 22.87
CA SER A 333 13.15 -3.26 24.03
C SER A 333 13.78 -1.89 23.81
N ARG A 334 14.20 -1.58 22.57
CA ARG A 334 14.74 -0.26 22.20
C ARG A 334 13.65 0.80 22.11
N ALA A 335 12.52 0.48 21.49
CA ALA A 335 11.34 1.35 21.43
C ALA A 335 10.82 1.67 22.84
N GLY A 336 10.80 0.69 23.74
CA GLY A 336 10.39 0.87 25.14
C GLY A 336 11.30 1.77 25.99
N GLN A 337 12.48 2.15 25.49
CA GLN A 337 13.38 3.13 26.15
C GLN A 337 13.06 4.58 25.77
N LEU A 338 12.20 4.80 24.76
CA LEU A 338 11.75 6.14 24.41
C LEU A 338 10.80 6.69 25.49
N ASP A 339 10.77 8.01 25.62
CA ASP A 339 9.82 8.71 26.48
C ASP A 339 8.40 8.53 25.92
N ARG A 340 7.48 7.93 26.69
CA ARG A 340 6.11 7.63 26.25
C ARG A 340 5.27 8.87 25.98
N GLU A 341 5.59 9.98 26.64
CA GLU A 341 4.94 11.28 26.43
C GLU A 341 5.60 12.08 25.30
N GLY A 342 6.69 11.56 24.72
CA GLY A 342 7.39 12.17 23.61
C GLY A 342 6.54 12.18 22.34
N ARG A 343 6.80 13.17 21.47
CA ARG A 343 6.20 13.25 20.13
C ARG A 343 7.15 12.67 19.10
N TYR A 344 6.73 11.63 18.39
CA TYR A 344 7.58 10.92 17.44
C TYR A 344 7.02 10.95 16.03
N LEU A 345 7.88 11.13 15.04
CA LEU A 345 7.56 10.91 13.64
C LEU A 345 8.18 9.58 13.22
N VAL A 346 7.38 8.54 13.04
CA VAL A 346 7.84 7.22 12.63
C VAL A 346 7.78 7.12 11.12
N TYR A 347 8.91 6.77 10.51
CA TYR A 347 9.00 6.61 9.08
C TYR A 347 9.89 5.42 8.73
N CYS A 348 9.75 4.92 7.51
CA CYS A 348 10.68 3.95 6.94
C CYS A 348 11.00 4.32 5.50
N ARG A 349 11.33 3.32 4.65
CA ARG A 349 11.64 3.60 3.24
C ARG A 349 10.42 4.17 2.49
N THR A 350 9.27 3.53 2.64
CA THR A 350 8.04 3.83 1.86
C THR A 350 6.79 4.01 2.74
N GLY A 351 6.95 4.07 4.07
CA GLY A 351 5.84 4.16 5.02
C GLY A 351 5.28 2.83 5.53
N GLN A 352 5.67 1.69 4.94
CA GLN A 352 5.11 0.37 5.30
C GLN A 352 5.58 -0.19 6.64
N ARG A 353 6.90 -0.33 6.83
CA ARG A 353 7.47 -0.74 8.10
C ARG A 353 7.10 0.19 9.26
N SER A 354 6.92 1.48 8.99
CA SER A 354 6.49 2.43 10.03
C SER A 354 5.08 2.15 10.53
N LEU A 355 4.16 1.60 9.71
CA LEU A 355 2.85 1.14 10.19
C LEU A 355 2.95 -0.07 11.12
N GLN A 356 3.90 -0.99 10.88
CA GLN A 356 4.14 -2.12 11.78
C GLN A 356 4.74 -1.65 13.10
N ALA A 357 5.72 -0.75 13.02
CA ALA A 357 6.29 -0.10 14.19
C ALA A 357 5.23 0.66 14.99
N ASP A 358 4.29 1.31 14.30
CA ASP A 358 3.21 2.06 14.90
C ASP A 358 2.32 1.21 15.79
N ALA A 359 1.85 0.06 15.28
CA ALA A 359 1.01 -0.85 16.04
C ALA A 359 1.68 -1.27 17.35
N ILE A 360 2.97 -1.61 17.30
CA ILE A 360 3.76 -1.99 18.49
C ILE A 360 3.93 -0.78 19.43
N LEU A 361 4.20 0.41 18.91
CA LEU A 361 4.35 1.60 19.74
C LEU A 361 3.02 1.96 20.44
N GLN A 362 1.88 1.81 19.77
CA GLN A 362 0.58 1.98 20.41
C GLN A 362 0.38 0.97 21.55
N GLU A 363 0.73 -0.32 21.35
CA GLU A 363 0.70 -1.34 22.42
C GLU A 363 1.63 -1.02 23.60
N LEU A 364 2.75 -0.35 23.34
CA LEU A 364 3.69 0.11 24.37
C LEU A 364 3.24 1.39 25.11
N GLY A 365 2.07 1.94 24.74
CA GLY A 365 1.43 3.07 25.39
C GLY A 365 1.83 4.44 24.85
N PHE A 366 2.39 4.50 23.63
CA PHE A 366 2.70 5.78 22.99
C PHE A 366 1.42 6.41 22.44
N SER A 367 1.16 7.66 22.82
CA SER A 367 -0.08 8.37 22.49
C SER A 367 0.09 9.45 21.41
N SER A 368 1.33 9.85 21.11
CA SER A 368 1.66 10.99 20.24
C SER A 368 2.63 10.59 19.12
N ILE A 369 2.14 9.78 18.17
CA ILE A 369 2.90 9.36 17.00
C ILE A 369 2.37 10.04 15.75
N TYR A 370 3.28 10.49 14.90
CA TYR A 370 3.05 10.88 13.53
C TYR A 370 3.63 9.80 12.63
N LEU A 371 2.92 9.38 11.60
CA LEU A 371 3.40 8.42 10.63
C LEU A 371 3.65 9.13 9.31
N MET A 372 4.91 9.15 8.86
CA MET A 372 5.23 9.75 7.57
C MET A 372 4.86 8.79 6.45
N VAL A 373 3.79 9.14 5.74
CA VAL A 373 3.37 8.44 4.53
C VAL A 373 4.41 8.65 3.44
N GLY A 374 4.54 7.70 2.51
CA GLY A 374 5.57 7.72 1.48
C GLY A 374 7.01 7.47 2.00
N GLY A 375 7.23 7.54 3.31
CA GLY A 375 8.52 7.32 3.95
C GLY A 375 9.59 8.32 3.48
N ILE A 376 10.85 7.98 3.73
CA ILE A 376 11.99 8.78 3.28
C ILE A 376 12.05 8.94 1.76
N PHE A 377 11.38 8.07 1.02
CA PHE A 377 11.27 8.18 -0.43
C PHE A 377 10.49 9.44 -0.86
N GLU A 378 9.32 9.70 -0.26
CA GLU A 378 8.58 10.93 -0.54
C GLU A 378 9.36 12.15 -0.06
N TRP A 379 10.04 12.06 1.09
CA TRP A 379 10.92 13.11 1.61
C TRP A 379 11.99 13.54 0.61
N ASP A 380 12.69 12.57 0.02
CA ASP A 380 13.72 12.85 -0.99
C ASP A 380 13.10 13.42 -2.28
N SER A 381 11.94 12.92 -2.68
CA SER A 381 11.24 13.43 -3.88
C SER A 381 10.78 14.88 -3.76
N GLU A 382 10.49 15.36 -2.55
CA GLU A 382 10.18 16.76 -2.24
C GLU A 382 11.44 17.64 -2.13
N GLY A 383 12.63 17.08 -2.36
CA GLY A 383 13.91 17.80 -2.28
C GLY A 383 14.30 18.21 -0.86
N LEU A 384 13.77 17.52 0.16
CA LEU A 384 14.07 17.82 1.56
C LEU A 384 15.44 17.25 1.97
N PRO A 385 16.16 17.90 2.89
CA PRO A 385 17.54 17.53 3.21
C PRO A 385 17.64 16.16 3.90
N LEU A 386 18.67 15.40 3.57
CA LEU A 386 19.07 14.18 4.27
C LEU A 386 20.33 14.40 5.11
N ALA A 387 20.43 13.67 6.21
CA ALA A 387 21.64 13.51 7.02
C ALA A 387 22.31 12.16 6.71
N SER A 388 23.60 12.05 7.03
CA SER A 388 24.44 10.86 6.80
C SER A 388 25.03 10.34 8.09
#